data_AF-A0ABD1AG51-F1
#
_entry.id   AF-A0ABD1AG51-F1
#
_cell.length_a   1.000
_cell.length_b   1.000
_cell.length_c   1.000
_cell.angle_alpha   90.00
_cell.angle_beta   90.00
_cell.angle_gamma   90.00
#
_symmetry.space_group_name_H-M   'P 1'
#
loop_
_entity.id
_entity.type
_entity.pdbx_description
1 polymer ?
#
loop_
_entity_poly.entity_id
_entity_poly.type
_entity_poly.pdbx_seq_one_letter_code
_entity_poly.pdbx_strand_id
1 'polypeptide(L)'
;MERGSLSLLFVLLIATVTSVFCFTDGMLPNGDFELGPKPSDMKGTQVLSKNAIPSWELLGFVEYIKSGQKQGDMLLVVPAGKFAIRLGNEASIKQRLNVTKGVYYSLTFSAARTCAQDERLNISVAPDSGVIPIQTVYSSSGWDLYAWAFQAESNVAEIVIHNPGEEEDPACGPLIDGVAIKALYPPRPTNKNILKNGGFEEGPYILPNATTGVLVPPFIEDDHSPLPSWMVESLKAIKYVDIEHFSVPQGRRAVELVAGKESAIAQVARTIVGKTYVLSFAVGDANNACEGSMIVEAFAGRDTLKVPYQSRGKGGFKRASMRFVAVSTRTRVMFYSTFYSMRSDDFSSLCGPVIDDVKLLGVRKP
;
A
#
# COMPACT_ATOMS: atom_id res chain seq x y z
N MET A 1 66.66 -49.47 -1.85
CA MET A 1 65.20 -49.57 -2.12
C MET A 1 64.51 -48.72 -1.06
N GLU A 2 64.38 -47.42 -1.31
CA GLU A 2 63.63 -46.51 -0.45
C GLU A 2 62.38 -46.05 -1.20
N ARG A 3 61.21 -46.27 -0.60
CA ARG A 3 59.91 -45.88 -1.13
C ARG A 3 59.64 -44.43 -0.72
N GLY A 4 59.66 -43.52 -1.70
CA GLY A 4 59.16 -42.15 -1.53
C GLY A 4 57.63 -42.12 -1.64
N SER A 5 56.97 -41.73 -0.57
CA SER A 5 55.53 -41.48 -0.52
C SER A 5 55.24 -40.07 -1.06
N LEU A 6 54.54 -39.96 -2.18
CA LEU A 6 54.10 -38.69 -2.75
C LEU A 6 52.68 -38.37 -2.25
N SER A 7 52.56 -37.49 -1.25
CA SER A 7 51.27 -36.96 -0.80
C SER A 7 50.75 -35.96 -1.83
N LEU A 8 49.63 -36.29 -2.49
CA LEU A 8 48.85 -35.33 -3.28
C LEU A 8 48.07 -34.41 -2.33
N LEU A 9 48.39 -33.12 -2.34
CA LEU A 9 47.62 -32.07 -1.68
C LEU A 9 46.47 -31.65 -2.62
N PHE A 10 45.23 -32.01 -2.26
CA PHE A 10 44.03 -31.58 -2.98
C PHE A 10 43.62 -30.19 -2.46
N VAL A 11 43.90 -29.14 -3.23
CA VAL A 11 43.46 -27.77 -2.91
C VAL A 11 42.00 -27.63 -3.33
N LEU A 12 41.10 -27.60 -2.35
CA LEU A 12 39.68 -27.32 -2.56
C LEU A 12 39.50 -25.82 -2.85
N LEU A 13 39.19 -25.48 -4.10
CA LEU A 13 38.82 -24.12 -4.48
C LEU A 13 37.36 -23.87 -4.01
N ILE A 14 37.18 -23.24 -2.85
CA ILE A 14 35.87 -22.76 -2.41
C ILE A 14 35.56 -21.50 -3.22
N ALA A 15 34.82 -21.65 -4.31
CA ALA A 15 34.22 -20.52 -5.00
C ALA A 15 33.12 -19.95 -4.10
N THR A 16 33.38 -18.80 -3.48
CA THR A 16 32.36 -18.01 -2.78
C THR A 16 31.38 -17.47 -3.83
N VAL A 17 30.29 -18.19 -4.07
CA VAL A 17 29.12 -17.61 -4.74
C VAL A 17 28.52 -16.60 -3.77
N THR A 18 28.83 -15.32 -3.95
CA THR A 18 28.11 -14.25 -3.28
C THR A 18 26.71 -14.20 -3.88
N SER A 19 25.78 -14.94 -3.28
CA SER A 19 24.36 -14.82 -3.58
C SER A 19 23.95 -13.38 -3.26
N VAL A 20 23.82 -12.53 -4.27
CA VAL A 20 23.22 -11.21 -4.11
C VAL A 20 21.73 -11.45 -3.89
N PHE A 21 21.31 -11.51 -2.63
CA PHE A 21 19.90 -11.62 -2.29
C PHE A 21 19.19 -10.33 -2.73
N CYS A 22 18.24 -10.48 -3.66
CA CYS A 22 17.32 -9.43 -4.03
C CYS A 22 16.22 -9.33 -2.98
N PHE A 23 15.82 -8.12 -2.60
CA PHE A 23 14.68 -7.94 -1.69
C PHE A 23 13.40 -8.50 -2.35
N THR A 24 12.73 -9.42 -1.64
CA THR A 24 11.45 -10.00 -2.06
C THR A 24 10.30 -9.31 -1.36
N ASP A 25 10.37 -9.17 -0.05
CA ASP A 25 9.34 -8.59 0.80
C ASP A 25 9.90 -8.28 2.19
N GLY A 26 9.25 -7.32 2.86
CA GLY A 26 9.54 -6.98 4.24
C GLY A 26 9.93 -5.54 4.45
N MET A 27 10.25 -5.24 5.71
CA MET A 27 10.72 -3.92 6.11
C MET A 27 12.10 -3.64 5.51
N LEU A 28 12.29 -2.42 5.06
CA LEU A 28 13.57 -1.97 4.54
C LEU A 28 14.62 -1.92 5.65
N PRO A 29 15.94 -2.00 5.32
CA PRO A 29 16.99 -1.81 6.29
C PRO A 29 16.80 -0.52 7.08
N ASN A 30 16.60 -0.64 8.40
CA ASN A 30 16.28 0.48 9.30
C ASN A 30 15.09 1.34 8.81
N GLY A 31 14.08 0.71 8.20
CA GLY A 31 12.87 1.39 7.72
C GLY A 31 11.90 1.79 8.83
N ASP A 32 12.05 1.21 10.03
CA ASP A 32 11.39 1.59 11.29
C ASP A 32 12.16 2.66 12.07
N PHE A 33 13.33 3.07 11.57
CA PHE A 33 14.17 4.10 12.17
C PHE A 33 14.54 3.88 13.65
N GLU A 34 14.47 2.66 14.16
CA GLU A 34 14.83 2.37 15.56
C GLU A 34 16.34 2.44 15.81
N LEU A 35 17.15 2.33 14.74
CA LEU A 35 18.58 2.63 14.80
C LEU A 35 18.80 4.10 14.43
N GLY A 36 19.07 4.90 15.45
CA GLY A 36 19.24 6.35 15.32
C GLY A 36 20.67 6.81 15.02
N PRO A 37 20.82 8.12 14.79
CA PRO A 37 22.11 8.78 14.60
C PRO A 37 22.93 8.86 15.89
N LYS A 38 24.23 9.11 15.76
CA LYS A 38 25.11 9.34 16.93
C LYS A 38 24.78 10.69 17.56
N PRO A 39 24.99 10.87 18.88
CA PRO A 39 24.79 12.17 19.54
C PRO A 39 25.59 13.32 18.90
N SER A 40 26.77 13.02 18.33
CA SER A 40 27.60 14.01 17.62
C SER A 40 27.00 14.51 16.31
N ASP A 41 26.10 13.73 15.70
CA ASP A 41 25.43 14.05 14.44
C ASP A 41 24.05 14.71 14.68
N MET A 42 23.78 15.17 15.90
CA MET A 42 22.49 15.69 16.33
C MET A 42 22.61 17.08 16.94
N LYS A 43 21.65 17.96 16.61
CA LYS A 43 21.42 19.23 17.30
C LYS A 43 19.96 19.29 17.75
N GLY A 44 19.71 18.88 18.99
CA GLY A 44 18.34 18.66 19.46
C GLY A 44 17.73 17.47 18.73
N THR A 45 16.63 17.70 18.01
CA THR A 45 15.98 16.73 17.11
C THR A 45 16.54 16.75 15.69
N GLN A 46 17.26 17.80 15.29
CA GLN A 46 17.80 17.94 13.94
C GLN A 46 18.99 17.01 13.70
N VAL A 47 18.97 16.30 12.57
CA VAL A 47 20.06 15.47 12.07
C VAL A 47 21.02 16.32 11.23
N LEU A 48 22.30 16.30 11.56
CA LEU A 48 23.31 17.20 10.96
C LEU A 48 24.04 16.56 9.76
N SER A 49 24.24 15.25 9.79
CA SER A 49 25.03 14.54 8.79
C SER A 49 24.14 13.77 7.82
N LYS A 50 24.48 13.87 6.54
CA LYS A 50 23.81 13.23 5.41
C LYS A 50 23.65 11.71 5.56
N ASN A 51 24.57 11.05 6.26
CA ASN A 51 24.56 9.59 6.46
C ASN A 51 24.44 9.22 7.94
N ALA A 52 23.89 10.10 8.77
CA ALA A 52 23.80 9.88 10.21
C ALA A 52 22.84 8.75 10.56
N ILE A 53 21.74 8.60 9.79
CA ILE A 53 20.78 7.52 9.98
C ILE A 53 21.25 6.29 9.22
N PRO A 54 21.48 5.15 9.91
CA PRO A 54 21.93 3.92 9.27
C PRO A 54 21.04 3.52 8.08
N SER A 55 21.66 3.16 6.97
CA SER A 55 21.03 2.71 5.72
C SER A 55 20.26 3.78 4.93
N TRP A 56 20.21 5.03 5.39
CA TRP A 56 19.49 6.11 4.73
C TRP A 56 20.41 7.30 4.45
N GLU A 57 20.26 7.86 3.25
CA GLU A 57 20.90 9.11 2.84
C GLU A 57 19.87 10.25 2.98
N LEU A 58 20.27 11.33 3.64
CA LEU A 58 19.41 12.46 3.99
C LEU A 58 19.75 13.69 3.13
N LEU A 59 18.73 14.46 2.76
CA LEU A 59 18.88 15.77 2.14
C LEU A 59 17.95 16.78 2.82
N GLY A 60 18.42 18.01 2.99
CA GLY A 60 17.62 19.09 3.56
C GLY A 60 17.49 19.01 5.09
N PHE A 61 16.41 19.58 5.61
CA PHE A 61 16.13 19.64 7.04
C PHE A 61 15.40 18.37 7.51
N VAL A 62 16.11 17.48 8.19
CA VAL A 62 15.57 16.20 8.68
C VAL A 62 15.68 16.15 10.19
N GLU A 63 14.61 15.71 10.86
CA GLU A 63 14.60 15.49 12.29
C GLU A 63 14.39 14.03 12.65
N TYR A 64 15.06 13.60 13.71
CA TYR A 64 14.89 12.30 14.33
C TYR A 64 14.05 12.46 15.60
N ILE A 65 12.81 12.00 15.52
CA ILE A 65 11.77 12.25 16.50
C ILE A 65 11.61 11.03 17.39
N LYS A 66 11.63 11.28 18.71
CA LYS A 66 11.36 10.26 19.73
C LYS A 66 9.88 10.28 20.12
N SER A 67 9.31 9.12 20.39
CA SER A 67 7.95 9.01 20.91
C SER A 67 7.78 9.86 22.19
N GLY A 68 6.69 10.63 22.25
CA GLY A 68 6.45 11.60 23.32
C GLY A 68 6.97 13.02 23.04
N GLN A 69 7.69 13.23 21.93
CA GLN A 69 8.17 14.55 21.53
C GLN A 69 6.99 15.49 21.26
N LYS A 70 7.13 16.75 21.69
CA LYS A 70 6.13 17.80 21.45
C LYS A 70 6.71 18.93 20.61
N GLN A 71 5.84 19.55 19.81
CA GLN A 71 6.07 20.84 19.16
C GLN A 71 5.04 21.82 19.71
N GLY A 72 5.48 22.73 20.60
CA GLY A 72 4.55 23.49 21.43
C GLY A 72 3.71 22.57 22.30
N ASP A 73 2.39 22.71 22.24
CA ASP A 73 1.44 21.85 22.97
C ASP A 73 1.06 20.57 22.21
N MET A 74 1.43 20.47 20.92
CA MET A 74 1.07 19.36 20.05
C MET A 74 2.02 18.18 20.24
N LEU A 75 1.46 16.98 20.41
CA LEU A 75 2.21 15.73 20.47
C LEU A 75 2.50 15.23 19.05
N LEU A 76 3.77 14.94 18.77
CA LEU A 76 4.17 14.26 17.54
C LEU A 76 3.95 12.76 17.69
N VAL A 77 2.96 12.22 16.98
CA VAL A 77 2.59 10.81 17.06
C VAL A 77 3.56 9.98 16.22
N VAL A 78 4.38 9.18 16.90
CA VAL A 78 5.23 8.17 16.25
C VAL A 78 4.37 6.95 15.91
N PRO A 79 4.26 6.55 14.63
CA PRO A 79 3.36 5.47 14.19
C PRO A 79 3.62 4.12 14.85
N ALA A 80 4.89 3.70 14.90
CA ALA A 80 5.30 2.45 15.52
C ALA A 80 6.63 2.62 16.29
N GLY A 81 6.89 1.73 17.24
CA GLY A 81 8.16 1.75 17.96
C GLY A 81 8.37 3.01 18.83
N LYS A 82 9.60 3.52 18.82
CA LYS A 82 10.08 4.63 19.65
C LYS A 82 10.55 5.81 18.83
N PHE A 83 10.86 5.63 17.55
CA PHE A 83 11.45 6.67 16.74
C PHE A 83 10.81 6.77 15.36
N ALA A 84 10.89 7.95 14.77
CA ALA A 84 10.46 8.23 13.40
C ALA A 84 11.30 9.37 12.83
N ILE A 85 11.27 9.54 11.51
CA ILE A 85 11.89 10.69 10.84
C ILE A 85 10.82 11.71 10.50
N ARG A 86 11.08 13.00 10.76
CA ARG A 86 10.29 14.09 10.18
C ARG A 86 11.05 14.76 9.04
N LEU A 87 10.37 14.95 7.92
CA LEU A 87 10.90 15.66 6.76
C LEU A 87 10.41 17.12 6.79
N GLY A 88 11.32 18.08 6.94
CA GLY A 88 11.01 19.49 6.77
C GLY A 88 10.84 19.88 5.30
N ASN A 89 10.78 21.19 5.02
CA ASN A 89 10.65 21.71 3.66
C ASN A 89 11.78 21.23 2.75
N GLU A 90 11.43 20.76 1.56
CA GLU A 90 12.35 20.24 0.54
C GLU A 90 13.29 19.11 1.03
N ALA A 91 12.96 18.50 2.18
CA ALA A 91 13.78 17.44 2.75
C ALA A 91 13.42 16.09 2.13
N SER A 92 14.41 15.21 2.03
CA SER A 92 14.18 13.85 1.57
C SER A 92 15.05 12.83 2.28
N ILE A 93 14.55 11.60 2.31
CA ILE A 93 15.30 10.40 2.67
C ILE A 93 15.40 9.50 1.45
N LYS A 94 16.55 8.84 1.33
CA LYS A 94 16.85 8.00 0.18
C LYS A 94 17.52 6.70 0.59
N GLN A 95 17.15 5.61 -0.07
CA GLN A 95 17.79 4.31 0.12
C GLN A 95 17.97 3.58 -1.20
N ARG A 96 19.11 2.90 -1.34
CA ARG A 96 19.42 2.05 -2.50
C ARG A 96 19.19 0.59 -2.15
N LEU A 97 18.44 -0.11 -2.99
CA LEU A 97 18.09 -1.52 -2.81
C LEU A 97 18.43 -2.34 -4.04
N ASN A 98 18.89 -3.57 -3.82
CA ASN A 98 18.98 -4.56 -4.88
C ASN A 98 17.57 -5.12 -5.17
N VAL A 99 17.12 -4.92 -6.40
CA VAL A 99 15.83 -5.36 -6.92
C VAL A 99 16.02 -6.21 -8.19
N THR A 100 14.98 -6.86 -8.68
CA THR A 100 15.03 -7.63 -9.92
C THR A 100 14.44 -6.81 -11.05
N LYS A 101 15.23 -6.54 -12.09
CA LYS A 101 14.75 -5.83 -13.29
C LYS A 101 13.51 -6.51 -13.88
N GLY A 102 12.50 -5.70 -14.22
CA GLY A 102 11.22 -6.09 -14.82
C GLY A 102 10.16 -6.57 -13.81
N VAL A 103 10.51 -6.74 -12.54
CA VAL A 103 9.57 -7.07 -11.47
C VAL A 103 8.88 -5.80 -10.98
N TYR A 104 7.60 -5.93 -10.66
CA TYR A 104 6.83 -4.86 -10.02
C TYR A 104 7.07 -4.89 -8.52
N TYR A 105 7.16 -3.74 -7.89
CA TYR A 105 7.32 -3.61 -6.44
C TYR A 105 6.28 -2.65 -5.89
N SER A 106 5.83 -2.93 -4.67
CA SER A 106 5.02 -2.02 -3.89
C SER A 106 5.82 -1.55 -2.68
N LEU A 107 5.91 -0.24 -2.50
CA LEU A 107 6.35 0.38 -1.27
C LEU A 107 5.16 0.57 -0.34
N THR A 108 5.39 0.37 0.96
CA THR A 108 4.44 0.68 2.01
C THR A 108 5.17 1.45 3.11
N PHE A 109 4.59 2.54 3.59
CA PHE A 109 5.17 3.31 4.68
C PHE A 109 4.05 3.96 5.50
N SER A 110 4.33 4.24 6.76
CA SER A 110 3.45 5.05 7.58
C SER A 110 3.82 6.51 7.45
N ALA A 111 2.78 7.35 7.42
CA ALA A 111 2.95 8.79 7.46
C ALA A 111 1.97 9.41 8.46
N ALA A 112 2.49 10.29 9.31
CA ALA A 112 1.72 11.08 10.25
C ALA A 112 1.82 12.56 9.87
N ARG A 113 0.68 13.23 9.82
CA ARG A 113 0.62 14.67 9.57
C ARG A 113 1.11 15.41 10.81
N THR A 114 1.93 16.45 10.65
CA THR A 114 2.38 17.23 11.82
C THR A 114 1.91 18.67 11.86
N CYS A 115 1.71 19.37 10.74
CA CYS A 115 1.45 20.81 10.81
C CYS A 115 0.71 21.38 9.60
N ALA A 116 1.06 20.98 8.37
CA ALA A 116 0.48 21.60 7.17
C ALA A 116 -0.90 21.03 6.86
N GLN A 117 -1.84 21.87 6.37
CA GLN A 117 -3.23 21.44 6.09
C GLN A 117 -3.35 20.51 4.89
N ASP A 118 -2.44 20.65 3.93
CA ASP A 118 -2.37 19.82 2.72
C ASP A 118 -0.94 19.25 2.59
N GLU A 119 -0.61 18.28 3.45
CA GLU A 119 0.68 17.59 3.36
C GLU A 119 0.67 16.58 2.19
N ARG A 120 1.70 16.65 1.36
CA ARG A 120 1.89 15.73 0.23
C ARG A 120 3.31 15.20 0.27
N LEU A 121 3.50 13.95 -0.16
CA LEU A 121 4.81 13.33 -0.29
C LEU A 121 5.05 12.92 -1.73
N ASN A 122 6.22 13.26 -2.24
CA ASN A 122 6.72 12.74 -3.51
C ASN A 122 7.48 11.45 -3.23
N ILE A 123 7.01 10.36 -3.81
CA ILE A 123 7.70 9.06 -3.78
C ILE A 123 8.26 8.82 -5.17
N SER A 124 9.53 8.45 -5.29
CA SER A 124 10.10 8.16 -6.61
C SER A 124 11.09 7.01 -6.59
N VAL A 125 11.09 6.28 -7.71
CA VAL A 125 12.09 5.30 -8.12
C VAL A 125 12.25 5.47 -9.62
N ALA A 126 13.35 6.10 -10.05
CA ALA A 126 13.50 6.51 -11.45
C ALA A 126 13.24 5.36 -12.44
N PRO A 127 12.44 5.59 -13.50
CA PRO A 127 11.84 6.86 -13.90
C PRO A 127 10.48 7.19 -13.23
N ASP A 128 9.92 6.27 -12.46
CA ASP A 128 8.58 6.39 -11.88
C ASP A 128 8.58 7.36 -10.68
N SER A 129 7.50 8.14 -10.55
CA SER A 129 7.25 9.01 -9.39
C SER A 129 5.75 9.14 -9.13
N GLY A 130 5.38 9.34 -7.87
CA GLY A 130 4.00 9.55 -7.45
C GLY A 130 3.86 10.57 -6.33
N VAL A 131 2.67 11.14 -6.21
CA VAL A 131 2.32 12.10 -5.17
C VAL A 131 1.29 11.48 -4.24
N ILE A 132 1.66 11.34 -2.97
CA ILE A 132 0.83 10.73 -1.93
C ILE A 132 0.25 11.85 -1.05
N PRO A 133 -1.07 12.12 -1.11
CA PRO A 133 -1.70 13.08 -0.24
C PRO A 133 -1.86 12.50 1.17
N ILE A 134 -1.27 13.16 2.16
CA ILE A 134 -1.35 12.75 3.58
C ILE A 134 -2.57 13.41 4.19
N GLN A 135 -3.60 12.61 4.45
CA GLN A 135 -4.90 13.09 4.92
C GLN A 135 -5.26 12.47 6.26
N THR A 136 -5.83 13.27 7.16
CA THR A 136 -6.23 12.85 8.52
C THR A 136 -7.65 12.27 8.59
N VAL A 137 -8.21 11.84 7.46
CA VAL A 137 -9.62 11.42 7.39
C VAL A 137 -9.81 9.91 7.53
N TYR A 138 -8.76 9.11 7.44
CA TYR A 138 -8.86 7.65 7.37
C TYR A 138 -8.62 6.94 8.70
N SER A 139 -7.97 7.63 9.65
CA SER A 139 -7.72 7.14 11.00
C SER A 139 -7.62 8.27 12.03
N SER A 140 -8.19 8.02 13.20
CA SER A 140 -8.06 8.85 14.40
C SER A 140 -6.73 8.65 15.15
N SER A 141 -5.90 7.67 14.74
CA SER A 141 -4.58 7.41 15.33
C SER A 141 -3.54 8.50 15.03
N GLY A 142 -3.85 9.44 14.13
CA GLY A 142 -2.92 10.51 13.72
C GLY A 142 -1.94 10.10 12.63
N TRP A 143 -2.02 8.86 12.13
CA TRP A 143 -1.18 8.33 11.06
C TRP A 143 -1.91 7.23 10.28
N ASP A 144 -1.49 7.01 9.04
CA ASP A 144 -2.00 5.96 8.16
C ASP A 144 -0.84 5.27 7.43
N LEU A 145 -1.08 4.04 6.93
CA LEU A 145 -0.17 3.39 5.98
C LEU A 145 -0.59 3.74 4.55
N TYR A 146 0.40 4.04 3.72
CA TYR A 146 0.22 4.36 2.31
C TYR A 146 0.99 3.36 1.45
N ALA A 147 0.44 3.01 0.29
CA ALA A 147 1.12 2.20 -0.70
C ALA A 147 1.29 2.93 -2.03
N TRP A 148 2.45 2.70 -2.64
CA TRP A 148 2.78 3.13 -3.99
C TRP A 148 3.51 1.99 -4.71
N ALA A 149 3.51 1.96 -6.04
CA ALA A 149 4.13 0.88 -6.80
C ALA A 149 4.89 1.38 -8.01
N PHE A 150 5.89 0.60 -8.42
CA PHE A 150 6.75 0.89 -9.57
C PHE A 150 7.18 -0.41 -10.27
N GLN A 151 7.68 -0.29 -11.49
CA GLN A 151 8.38 -1.38 -12.17
C GLN A 151 9.89 -1.14 -12.11
N ALA A 152 10.66 -2.13 -11.67
CA ALA A 152 12.11 -1.97 -11.59
C ALA A 152 12.75 -1.99 -13.00
N GLU A 153 13.24 -0.84 -13.47
CA GLU A 153 13.94 -0.74 -14.77
C GLU A 153 15.40 -1.21 -14.74
N SER A 154 15.96 -1.37 -13.54
CA SER A 154 17.32 -1.80 -13.27
C SER A 154 17.36 -2.80 -12.10
N ASN A 155 18.51 -3.43 -11.85
CA ASN A 155 18.68 -4.33 -10.69
C ASN A 155 18.96 -3.57 -9.38
N VAL A 156 18.98 -2.24 -9.43
CA VAL A 156 19.10 -1.35 -8.28
C VAL A 156 17.98 -0.32 -8.34
N ALA A 157 17.18 -0.23 -7.29
CA ALA A 157 16.20 0.83 -7.10
C ALA A 157 16.76 1.86 -6.13
N GLU A 158 16.68 3.13 -6.51
CA GLU A 158 16.93 4.24 -5.60
C GLU A 158 15.58 4.82 -5.20
N ILE A 159 15.15 4.52 -3.98
CA ILE A 159 13.87 4.96 -3.42
C ILE A 159 14.11 6.31 -2.76
N VAL A 160 13.29 7.30 -3.11
CA VAL A 160 13.29 8.63 -2.50
C VAL A 160 11.89 8.92 -1.96
N ILE A 161 11.83 9.34 -0.70
CA ILE A 161 10.65 9.95 -0.08
C ILE A 161 10.99 11.41 0.17
N HIS A 162 10.30 12.31 -0.49
CA HIS A 162 10.57 13.75 -0.50
C HIS A 162 9.33 14.53 -0.06
N ASN A 163 9.54 15.49 0.84
CA ASN A 163 8.53 16.49 1.18
C ASN A 163 8.76 17.74 0.33
N PRO A 164 7.90 18.03 -0.68
CA PRO A 164 7.98 19.24 -1.49
C PRO A 164 7.39 20.48 -0.80
N GLY A 165 7.03 20.38 0.49
CA GLY A 165 6.37 21.47 1.21
C GLY A 165 7.22 22.74 1.29
N GLU A 166 6.53 23.88 1.22
CA GLU A 166 7.10 25.22 1.40
C GLU A 166 6.34 25.96 2.52
N GLU A 167 6.36 25.39 3.72
CA GLU A 167 5.70 25.96 4.89
C GLU A 167 6.53 27.06 5.55
N GLU A 168 5.90 27.95 6.33
CA GLU A 168 6.64 29.03 7.03
C GLU A 168 7.66 28.50 8.02
N ASP A 169 7.32 27.41 8.73
CA ASP A 169 8.24 26.68 9.59
C ASP A 169 9.02 25.64 8.74
N PRO A 170 10.34 25.78 8.55
CA PRO A 170 11.13 24.85 7.75
C PRO A 170 11.14 23.42 8.30
N ALA A 171 10.81 23.23 9.58
CA ALA A 171 10.72 21.93 10.21
C ALA A 171 9.34 21.26 10.00
N CYS A 172 8.39 21.98 9.38
CA CYS A 172 7.06 21.48 9.14
C CYS A 172 7.02 20.44 8.02
N GLY A 173 6.41 19.29 8.32
CA GLY A 173 6.15 18.25 7.35
C GLY A 173 5.88 16.88 7.96
N PRO A 174 5.64 15.86 7.14
CA PRO A 174 5.17 14.57 7.60
C PRO A 174 6.25 13.81 8.38
N LEU A 175 5.79 13.07 9.39
CA LEU A 175 6.55 12.02 10.06
C LEU A 175 6.44 10.74 9.25
N ILE A 176 7.57 10.08 9.00
CA ILE A 176 7.69 8.83 8.24
C ILE A 176 8.25 7.75 9.16
N ASP A 177 7.64 6.57 9.09
CA ASP A 177 8.05 5.38 9.84
C ASP A 177 7.62 4.10 9.09
N GLY A 178 8.21 2.96 9.43
CA GLY A 178 7.81 1.64 8.94
C GLY A 178 7.88 1.48 7.43
N VAL A 179 8.97 1.91 6.79
CA VAL A 179 9.13 1.77 5.34
C VAL A 179 9.43 0.32 4.97
N ALA A 180 8.60 -0.26 4.11
CA ALA A 180 8.65 -1.64 3.65
C ALA A 180 8.47 -1.73 2.13
N ILE A 181 8.90 -2.85 1.57
CA ILE A 181 8.75 -3.17 0.14
C ILE A 181 8.22 -4.58 -0.02
N LYS A 182 7.49 -4.84 -1.11
CA LYS A 182 7.12 -6.18 -1.55
C LYS A 182 7.13 -6.28 -3.07
N ALA A 183 7.79 -7.30 -3.58
CA ALA A 183 7.71 -7.73 -4.97
C ALA A 183 6.27 -8.20 -5.24
N LEU A 184 5.67 -7.64 -6.27
CA LEU A 184 4.35 -7.99 -6.75
C LEU A 184 4.45 -9.00 -7.88
N TYR A 185 3.58 -10.01 -7.82
CA TYR A 185 3.46 -11.02 -8.87
C TYR A 185 2.05 -10.96 -9.50
N PRO A 186 1.81 -10.02 -10.44
CA PRO A 186 0.51 -9.84 -11.08
C PRO A 186 -0.08 -11.17 -11.59
N PRO A 187 -1.27 -11.58 -11.11
CA PRO A 187 -1.86 -12.85 -11.51
C PRO A 187 -2.04 -12.94 -13.03
N ARG A 188 -1.63 -14.09 -13.59
CA ARG A 188 -1.85 -14.38 -15.01
C ARG A 188 -3.33 -14.64 -15.29
N PRO A 189 -3.85 -14.33 -16.49
CA PRO A 189 -5.20 -14.71 -16.87
C PRO A 189 -5.43 -16.20 -16.68
N THR A 190 -6.57 -16.57 -16.10
CA THR A 190 -6.97 -17.97 -15.93
C THR A 190 -8.24 -18.27 -16.71
N ASN A 191 -8.53 -19.55 -16.94
CA ASN A 191 -9.83 -19.98 -17.47
C ASN A 191 -10.92 -20.03 -16.39
N LYS A 192 -10.56 -19.82 -15.12
CA LYS A 192 -11.48 -19.88 -13.97
C LYS A 192 -12.12 -18.55 -13.65
N ASN A 193 -11.45 -17.43 -13.96
CA ASN A 193 -11.96 -16.08 -13.76
C ASN A 193 -11.34 -15.16 -14.81
N ILE A 194 -12.16 -14.34 -15.47
CA ILE A 194 -11.70 -13.37 -16.46
C ILE A 194 -10.98 -12.21 -15.77
N LEU A 195 -11.46 -11.83 -14.59
CA LEU A 195 -10.81 -10.82 -13.75
C LEU A 195 -9.57 -11.43 -13.10
N LYS A 196 -8.52 -10.62 -13.03
CA LYS A 196 -7.30 -10.93 -12.30
C LYS A 196 -7.40 -10.40 -10.88
N ASN A 197 -6.74 -11.09 -9.96
CA ASN A 197 -6.65 -10.68 -8.56
C ASN A 197 -8.01 -10.38 -7.91
N GLY A 198 -9.04 -11.16 -8.26
CA GLY A 198 -10.42 -10.89 -7.82
C GLY A 198 -10.68 -11.06 -6.32
N GLY A 199 -9.83 -11.84 -5.65
CA GLY A 199 -9.83 -11.95 -4.18
C GLY A 199 -8.73 -11.13 -3.51
N PHE A 200 -8.09 -10.21 -4.24
CA PHE A 200 -7.10 -9.27 -3.71
C PHE A 200 -5.89 -9.89 -2.97
N GLU A 201 -5.61 -11.18 -3.13
CA GLU A 201 -4.52 -11.88 -2.44
C GLU A 201 -3.12 -11.36 -2.80
N GLU A 202 -2.97 -10.72 -3.96
CA GLU A 202 -1.75 -10.03 -4.36
C GLU A 202 -1.90 -8.52 -4.16
N GLY A 203 -1.01 -7.91 -3.38
CA GLY A 203 -1.10 -6.50 -3.00
C GLY A 203 0.06 -6.06 -2.10
N PRO A 204 0.01 -4.83 -1.55
CA PRO A 204 1.09 -4.22 -0.78
C PRO A 204 1.47 -5.04 0.46
N TYR A 205 2.66 -4.76 0.99
CA TYR A 205 3.08 -5.31 2.27
C TYR A 205 2.25 -4.70 3.39
N ILE A 206 1.78 -5.52 4.34
CA ILE A 206 1.12 -5.01 5.54
C ILE A 206 2.11 -5.18 6.68
N LEU A 207 2.46 -4.07 7.35
CA LEU A 207 3.33 -4.13 8.52
C LEU A 207 2.66 -4.99 9.60
N PRO A 208 3.35 -5.99 10.19
CA PRO A 208 2.74 -6.93 11.12
C PRO A 208 2.02 -6.33 12.34
N ASN A 209 2.40 -5.12 12.75
CA ASN A 209 1.83 -4.43 13.91
C ASN A 209 0.79 -3.36 13.52
N ALA A 210 0.49 -3.19 12.24
CA ALA A 210 -0.39 -2.12 11.77
C ALA A 210 -1.84 -2.59 11.66
N THR A 211 -2.71 -1.96 12.46
CA THR A 211 -4.14 -2.28 12.56
C THR A 211 -5.03 -1.37 11.72
N THR A 212 -4.46 -0.44 10.96
CA THR A 212 -5.21 0.58 10.19
C THR A 212 -5.53 0.14 8.76
N GLY A 213 -4.94 -0.97 8.28
CA GLY A 213 -4.93 -1.35 6.87
C GLY A 213 -3.98 -0.47 6.05
N VAL A 214 -3.88 -0.71 4.75
CA VAL A 214 -2.99 0.06 3.85
C VAL A 214 -3.82 0.86 2.86
N LEU A 215 -3.71 2.19 2.89
CA LEU A 215 -4.33 3.06 1.92
C LEU A 215 -3.64 2.93 0.57
N VAL A 216 -4.45 2.69 -0.46
CA VAL A 216 -4.02 2.74 -1.85
C VAL A 216 -4.66 3.99 -2.45
N PRO A 217 -3.91 5.09 -2.55
CA PRO A 217 -4.43 6.35 -3.09
C PRO A 217 -4.74 6.21 -4.58
N PRO A 218 -5.53 7.13 -5.14
CA PRO A 218 -5.72 7.18 -6.58
C PRO A 218 -4.44 7.56 -7.29
N PHE A 219 -4.05 6.71 -8.23
CA PHE A 219 -2.90 6.89 -9.11
C PHE A 219 -3.37 7.52 -10.41
N ILE A 220 -3.65 8.83 -10.35
CA ILE A 220 -4.00 9.63 -11.54
C ILE A 220 -2.75 9.88 -12.39
N GLU A 221 -1.58 9.95 -11.75
CA GLU A 221 -0.27 10.24 -12.37
C GLU A 221 0.68 9.02 -12.36
N ASP A 222 0.35 7.93 -11.66
CA ASP A 222 1.22 6.74 -11.58
C ASP A 222 0.91 5.69 -12.66
N ASP A 223 1.96 5.09 -13.22
CA ASP A 223 1.85 4.03 -14.22
C ASP A 223 1.50 2.66 -13.62
N HIS A 224 1.67 2.50 -12.30
CA HIS A 224 1.65 1.21 -11.64
C HIS A 224 0.78 1.19 -10.37
N SER A 225 -0.15 0.24 -10.32
CA SER A 225 -1.03 0.03 -9.17
C SER A 225 -0.40 -0.92 -8.14
N PRO A 226 -0.40 -0.58 -6.84
CA PRO A 226 -0.08 -1.50 -5.74
C PRO A 226 -1.02 -2.70 -5.64
N LEU A 227 -2.18 -2.64 -6.30
CA LEU A 227 -3.12 -3.74 -6.45
C LEU A 227 -3.11 -4.24 -7.90
N PRO A 228 -2.33 -5.28 -8.23
CA PRO A 228 -2.17 -5.73 -9.59
C PRO A 228 -3.50 -5.94 -10.33
N SER A 229 -3.61 -5.33 -11.51
CA SER A 229 -4.78 -5.34 -12.39
C SER A 229 -6.01 -4.54 -11.93
N TRP A 230 -5.96 -3.90 -10.77
CA TRP A 230 -7.03 -3.03 -10.29
C TRP A 230 -6.59 -1.57 -10.31
N MET A 231 -7.52 -0.70 -10.72
CA MET A 231 -7.37 0.75 -10.76
C MET A 231 -8.17 1.37 -9.61
N VAL A 232 -7.59 2.37 -8.94
CA VAL A 232 -8.30 3.22 -7.97
C VAL A 232 -8.62 4.52 -8.71
N GLU A 233 -9.89 4.70 -9.08
CA GLU A 233 -10.30 5.70 -10.08
C GLU A 233 -10.95 6.95 -9.49
N SER A 234 -10.95 7.11 -8.17
CA SER A 234 -11.70 8.18 -7.51
C SER A 234 -10.81 9.04 -6.65
N LEU A 235 -11.30 10.20 -6.19
CA LEU A 235 -10.47 11.22 -5.52
C LEU A 235 -9.88 10.79 -4.18
N LYS A 236 -10.36 9.69 -3.59
CA LYS A 236 -9.97 9.18 -2.28
C LYS A 236 -9.45 7.75 -2.39
N ALA A 237 -8.64 7.37 -1.41
CA ALA A 237 -8.02 6.06 -1.35
C ALA A 237 -9.07 4.95 -1.11
N ILE A 238 -8.73 3.75 -1.54
CA ILE A 238 -9.32 2.52 -0.98
C ILE A 238 -8.40 2.00 0.11
N LYS A 239 -8.90 1.11 0.97
CA LYS A 239 -8.10 0.49 2.03
C LYS A 239 -7.93 -0.99 1.77
N TYR A 240 -6.69 -1.45 1.66
CA TYR A 240 -6.31 -2.85 1.56
C TYR A 240 -6.18 -3.45 2.96
N VAL A 241 -6.90 -4.55 3.21
CA VAL A 241 -7.05 -5.14 4.55
C VAL A 241 -6.66 -6.61 4.57
N ASP A 242 -6.31 -7.11 5.74
CA ASP A 242 -5.98 -8.51 5.98
C ASP A 242 -6.80 -9.21 7.07
N ILE A 243 -6.83 -10.53 6.99
CA ILE A 243 -7.53 -11.40 7.94
C ILE A 243 -6.92 -11.33 9.35
N GLU A 244 -5.65 -10.92 9.47
CA GLU A 244 -4.97 -10.77 10.76
C GLU A 244 -5.61 -9.68 11.63
N HIS A 245 -6.10 -8.61 11.02
CA HIS A 245 -6.63 -7.44 11.73
C HIS A 245 -8.11 -7.16 11.43
N PHE A 246 -8.65 -7.70 10.33
CA PHE A 246 -9.98 -7.40 9.81
C PHE A 246 -10.77 -8.65 9.44
N SER A 247 -12.08 -8.49 9.31
CA SER A 247 -12.93 -9.50 8.68
C SER A 247 -12.75 -9.47 7.16
N VAL A 248 -12.31 -10.60 6.60
CA VAL A 248 -12.14 -10.80 5.16
C VAL A 248 -13.12 -11.86 4.67
N PRO A 249 -13.94 -11.60 3.64
CA PRO A 249 -14.96 -12.55 3.17
C PRO A 249 -14.40 -13.89 2.66
N GLN A 250 -13.24 -13.89 1.99
CA GLN A 250 -12.58 -15.08 1.47
C GLN A 250 -11.06 -14.89 1.41
N GLY A 251 -10.31 -15.96 1.70
CA GLY A 251 -8.85 -15.91 1.59
C GLY A 251 -8.24 -15.09 2.73
N ARG A 252 -7.25 -14.25 2.43
CA ARG A 252 -6.48 -13.52 3.45
C ARG A 252 -6.53 -12.01 3.27
N ARG A 253 -7.04 -11.51 2.13
CA ARG A 253 -6.98 -10.10 1.76
C ARG A 253 -8.28 -9.63 1.15
N ALA A 254 -8.60 -8.36 1.32
CA ALA A 254 -9.77 -7.73 0.69
C ALA A 254 -9.55 -6.22 0.53
N VAL A 255 -10.53 -5.55 -0.07
CA VAL A 255 -10.55 -4.10 -0.22
C VAL A 255 -11.77 -3.51 0.48
N GLU A 256 -11.57 -2.51 1.33
CA GLU A 256 -12.60 -1.67 1.92
C GLU A 256 -12.72 -0.35 1.13
N LEU A 257 -13.97 0.03 0.81
CA LEU A 257 -14.30 1.25 0.09
C LEU A 257 -14.64 2.37 1.08
N VAL A 258 -13.63 3.11 1.54
CA VAL A 258 -13.70 3.94 2.75
C VAL A 258 -14.35 5.32 2.57
N ALA A 259 -14.44 5.85 1.35
CA ALA A 259 -14.86 7.25 1.12
C ALA A 259 -16.07 7.39 0.17
N GLY A 260 -17.09 6.55 0.35
CA GLY A 260 -18.31 6.65 -0.45
C GLY A 260 -18.05 6.60 -1.96
N LYS A 261 -18.65 7.54 -2.69
CA LYS A 261 -18.52 7.62 -4.17
C LYS A 261 -17.14 8.11 -4.62
N GLU A 262 -16.36 8.68 -3.72
CA GLU A 262 -14.99 9.13 -3.99
C GLU A 262 -13.96 8.02 -3.76
N SER A 263 -14.39 6.80 -3.46
CA SER A 263 -13.53 5.62 -3.34
C SER A 263 -14.08 4.52 -4.24
N ALA A 264 -13.58 4.44 -5.48
CA ALA A 264 -13.94 3.41 -6.45
C ALA A 264 -12.74 2.59 -6.90
N ILE A 265 -12.98 1.28 -7.08
CA ILE A 265 -12.02 0.34 -7.63
C ILE A 265 -12.55 -0.33 -8.89
N ALA A 266 -11.64 -0.69 -9.78
CA ALA A 266 -11.95 -0.82 -11.18
C ALA A 266 -11.04 -1.79 -11.93
N GLN A 267 -11.57 -2.58 -12.88
CA GLN A 267 -10.76 -3.40 -13.79
C GLN A 267 -11.44 -3.51 -15.15
N VAL A 268 -10.66 -3.45 -16.24
CA VAL A 268 -11.16 -3.66 -17.60
C VAL A 268 -10.93 -5.11 -18.03
N ALA A 269 -12.02 -5.85 -18.21
CA ALA A 269 -12.02 -7.24 -18.65
C ALA A 269 -12.21 -7.35 -20.17
N ARG A 270 -11.54 -8.33 -20.81
CA ARG A 270 -11.79 -8.68 -22.21
C ARG A 270 -13.05 -9.55 -22.31
N THR A 271 -14.00 -9.13 -23.11
CA THR A 271 -15.31 -9.77 -23.28
C THR A 271 -15.64 -9.96 -24.76
N ILE A 272 -16.70 -10.71 -25.06
CA ILE A 272 -17.17 -10.99 -26.42
C ILE A 272 -18.55 -10.36 -26.56
N VAL A 273 -18.73 -9.52 -27.57
CA VAL A 273 -20.01 -8.85 -27.85
C VAL A 273 -21.12 -9.88 -28.04
N GLY A 274 -22.27 -9.66 -27.40
CA GLY A 274 -23.43 -10.54 -27.44
C GLY A 274 -23.32 -11.78 -26.54
N LYS A 275 -22.18 -12.04 -25.90
CA LYS A 275 -22.04 -13.13 -24.93
C LYS A 275 -22.54 -12.71 -23.55
N THR A 276 -23.23 -13.62 -22.88
CA THR A 276 -23.71 -13.44 -21.51
C THR A 276 -22.61 -13.75 -20.50
N TYR A 277 -22.48 -12.88 -19.50
CA TYR A 277 -21.55 -13.01 -18.38
C TYR A 277 -22.30 -12.93 -17.04
N VAL A 278 -21.70 -13.49 -16.00
CA VAL A 278 -22.13 -13.34 -14.62
C VAL A 278 -20.97 -12.74 -13.83
N LEU A 279 -21.20 -11.57 -13.25
CA LEU A 279 -20.34 -10.95 -12.25
C LEU A 279 -20.85 -11.37 -10.88
N SER A 280 -20.03 -11.99 -10.05
CA SER A 280 -20.34 -12.35 -8.66
C SER A 280 -19.25 -11.85 -7.72
N PHE A 281 -19.63 -11.45 -6.51
CA PHE A 281 -18.72 -10.87 -5.53
C PHE A 281 -19.30 -10.99 -4.11
N ALA A 282 -18.45 -10.82 -3.10
CA ALA A 282 -18.84 -10.67 -1.71
C ALA A 282 -18.89 -9.19 -1.31
N VAL A 283 -19.84 -8.85 -0.45
CA VAL A 283 -19.99 -7.53 0.18
C VAL A 283 -20.13 -7.72 1.68
N GLY A 284 -19.35 -7.00 2.48
CA GLY A 284 -19.33 -7.14 3.93
C GLY A 284 -18.86 -5.89 4.67
N ASP A 285 -18.48 -6.06 5.93
CA ASP A 285 -17.78 -5.06 6.74
C ASP A 285 -16.52 -5.65 7.37
N ALA A 286 -15.54 -4.79 7.66
CA ALA A 286 -14.20 -5.21 8.03
C ALA A 286 -14.01 -5.56 9.52
N ASN A 287 -15.08 -5.62 10.34
CA ASN A 287 -14.96 -5.72 11.81
C ASN A 287 -14.15 -4.56 12.43
N ASN A 288 -14.37 -3.34 11.94
CA ASN A 288 -13.64 -2.13 12.32
C ASN A 288 -14.58 -1.04 12.90
N ALA A 289 -15.67 -1.45 13.55
CA ALA A 289 -16.70 -0.56 14.07
C ALA A 289 -17.42 0.30 13.01
N CYS A 290 -17.32 -0.04 11.72
CA CYS A 290 -18.07 0.66 10.68
C CYS A 290 -19.55 0.24 10.69
N GLU A 291 -20.37 0.83 11.56
CA GLU A 291 -21.79 0.50 11.72
C GLU A 291 -22.69 1.36 10.83
N GLY A 292 -23.73 0.76 10.25
CA GLY A 292 -24.73 1.50 9.49
C GLY A 292 -25.23 0.79 8.24
N SER A 293 -26.12 1.48 7.53
CA SER A 293 -26.62 1.00 6.24
C SER A 293 -25.63 1.39 5.14
N MET A 294 -25.12 0.39 4.42
CA MET A 294 -24.18 0.57 3.33
C MET A 294 -24.82 0.08 2.03
N ILE A 295 -24.40 0.63 0.89
CA ILE A 295 -24.76 0.12 -0.42
C ILE A 295 -23.50 0.10 -1.28
N VAL A 296 -23.19 -1.07 -1.84
CA VAL A 296 -22.19 -1.18 -2.90
C VAL A 296 -22.90 -1.11 -4.24
N GLU A 297 -22.44 -0.22 -5.11
CA GLU A 297 -22.85 -0.21 -6.51
C GLU A 297 -21.78 -0.90 -7.36
N ALA A 298 -22.18 -2.01 -7.99
CA ALA A 298 -21.34 -2.77 -8.90
C ALA A 298 -21.75 -2.49 -10.35
N PHE A 299 -20.78 -2.23 -11.21
CA PHE A 299 -20.99 -1.94 -12.62
C PHE A 299 -20.30 -2.97 -13.50
N ALA A 300 -20.94 -3.35 -14.59
CA ALA A 300 -20.36 -4.13 -15.67
C ALA A 300 -20.74 -3.48 -17.02
N GLY A 301 -19.90 -2.55 -17.49
CA GLY A 301 -20.26 -1.69 -18.61
C GLY A 301 -21.41 -0.76 -18.23
N ARG A 302 -22.57 -0.91 -18.90
CA ARG A 302 -23.77 -0.10 -18.64
C ARG A 302 -24.71 -0.71 -17.59
N ASP A 303 -24.49 -1.98 -17.25
CA ASP A 303 -25.33 -2.70 -16.29
C ASP A 303 -24.87 -2.40 -14.87
N THR A 304 -25.83 -2.23 -13.96
CA THR A 304 -25.57 -1.83 -12.57
C THR A 304 -26.39 -2.67 -11.59
N LEU A 305 -25.77 -3.07 -10.49
CA LEU A 305 -26.42 -3.71 -9.35
C LEU A 305 -26.11 -2.94 -8.07
N LYS A 306 -27.16 -2.57 -7.32
CA LYS A 306 -27.03 -2.00 -5.98
C LYS A 306 -27.22 -3.09 -4.94
N VAL A 307 -26.24 -3.27 -4.06
CA VAL A 307 -26.23 -4.31 -3.05
C VAL A 307 -26.27 -3.67 -1.67
N PRO A 308 -27.45 -3.60 -1.02
CA PRO A 308 -27.55 -3.06 0.34
C PRO A 308 -26.92 -4.03 1.34
N TYR A 309 -26.16 -3.55 2.30
CA TYR A 309 -25.58 -4.35 3.38
C TYR A 309 -25.76 -3.59 4.70
N GLN A 310 -26.40 -4.22 5.68
CA GLN A 310 -26.58 -3.63 7.00
C GLN A 310 -25.42 -4.06 7.88
N SER A 311 -24.45 -3.17 8.04
CA SER A 311 -23.26 -3.43 8.85
C SER A 311 -23.56 -3.32 10.33
N ARG A 312 -22.99 -4.25 11.09
CA ARG A 312 -22.90 -4.20 12.56
C ARG A 312 -21.49 -3.88 13.04
N GLY A 313 -20.57 -3.55 12.12
CA GLY A 313 -19.17 -3.23 12.43
C GLY A 313 -18.39 -4.38 13.09
N LYS A 314 -18.92 -5.61 13.01
CA LYS A 314 -18.45 -6.80 13.74
C LYS A 314 -18.00 -7.92 12.82
N GLY A 315 -17.82 -7.62 11.54
CA GLY A 315 -17.55 -8.57 10.48
C GLY A 315 -18.81 -9.27 9.97
N GLY A 316 -18.65 -9.88 8.81
CA GLY A 316 -19.73 -10.56 8.10
C GLY A 316 -19.73 -10.19 6.63
N PHE A 317 -20.40 -11.02 5.83
CA PHE A 317 -20.55 -10.75 4.42
C PHE A 317 -21.78 -11.46 3.85
N LYS A 318 -22.20 -11.01 2.68
CA LYS A 318 -23.10 -11.75 1.80
C LYS A 318 -22.59 -11.73 0.37
N ARG A 319 -23.17 -12.58 -0.46
CA ARG A 319 -22.80 -12.69 -1.88
C ARG A 319 -23.86 -12.05 -2.75
N ALA A 320 -23.41 -11.41 -3.81
CA ALA A 320 -24.26 -10.83 -4.84
C ALA A 320 -23.81 -11.30 -6.21
N SER A 321 -24.74 -11.29 -7.17
CA SER A 321 -24.40 -11.56 -8.56
C SER A 321 -25.29 -10.79 -9.52
N MET A 322 -24.73 -10.39 -10.65
CA MET A 322 -25.41 -9.73 -11.74
C MET A 322 -25.09 -10.44 -13.05
N ARG A 323 -26.13 -10.74 -13.82
CA ARG A 323 -26.00 -11.27 -15.18
C ARG A 323 -26.15 -10.13 -16.17
N PHE A 324 -25.26 -10.05 -17.16
CA PHE A 324 -25.30 -9.03 -18.20
C PHE A 324 -24.84 -9.59 -19.55
N VAL A 325 -25.14 -8.88 -20.64
CA VAL A 325 -24.68 -9.20 -22.00
C VAL A 325 -23.64 -8.16 -22.41
N ALA A 326 -22.43 -8.61 -22.76
CA ALA A 326 -21.38 -7.69 -23.15
C ALA A 326 -21.72 -6.97 -24.47
N VAL A 327 -21.63 -5.64 -24.47
CA VAL A 327 -21.88 -4.78 -25.65
C VAL A 327 -20.60 -4.30 -26.34
N SER A 328 -19.45 -4.57 -25.74
CA SER A 328 -18.11 -4.21 -26.22
C SER A 328 -17.16 -5.38 -26.04
N THR A 329 -16.02 -5.36 -26.74
CA THR A 329 -14.93 -6.34 -26.55
C THR A 329 -14.13 -6.09 -25.27
N ARG A 330 -14.36 -4.94 -24.62
CA ARG A 330 -13.83 -4.59 -23.30
C ARG A 330 -14.98 -4.14 -22.41
N THR A 331 -15.18 -4.85 -21.31
CA THR A 331 -16.16 -4.51 -20.28
C THR A 331 -15.44 -3.98 -19.07
N ARG A 332 -15.81 -2.76 -18.67
CA ARG A 332 -15.35 -2.13 -17.46
C ARG A 332 -16.12 -2.68 -16.25
N VAL A 333 -15.44 -3.25 -15.27
CA VAL A 333 -16.01 -3.67 -13.98
C VAL A 333 -15.59 -2.67 -12.91
N MET A 334 -16.54 -2.17 -12.13
CA MET A 334 -16.30 -1.11 -11.13
C MET A 334 -17.13 -1.34 -9.88
N PHE A 335 -16.60 -0.94 -8.73
CA PHE A 335 -17.28 -0.92 -7.45
C PHE A 335 -17.04 0.41 -6.74
N TYR A 336 -18.07 0.99 -6.16
CA TYR A 336 -17.97 2.08 -5.18
C TYR A 336 -19.04 1.94 -4.10
N SER A 337 -18.88 2.65 -2.98
CA SER A 337 -19.92 2.76 -1.96
C SER A 337 -20.85 3.95 -2.26
N THR A 338 -22.17 3.77 -2.19
CA THR A 338 -23.11 4.89 -2.39
C THR A 338 -23.01 5.92 -1.28
N PHE A 339 -22.74 5.46 -0.05
CA PHE A 339 -22.79 6.28 1.15
C PHE A 339 -21.40 6.49 1.74
N TYR A 340 -21.22 7.67 2.34
CA TYR A 340 -20.11 7.92 3.26
C TYR A 340 -20.48 7.34 4.61
N SER A 341 -19.52 6.65 5.22
CA SER A 341 -19.68 6.09 6.56
C SER A 341 -18.43 6.41 7.37
N MET A 342 -18.63 6.55 8.67
CA MET A 342 -17.56 6.76 9.63
C MET A 342 -17.68 5.69 10.70
N ARG A 343 -16.55 5.37 11.35
CA ARG A 343 -16.54 4.39 12.42
C ARG A 343 -17.38 4.88 13.59
N SER A 344 -18.08 3.96 14.25
CA SER A 344 -18.98 4.27 15.36
C SER A 344 -18.26 4.48 16.69
N ASP A 345 -16.98 4.14 16.79
CA ASP A 345 -16.19 4.27 18.01
C ASP A 345 -15.46 5.62 18.11
N ASP A 346 -15.02 6.19 16.99
CA ASP A 346 -14.33 7.49 16.95
C ASP A 346 -15.09 8.61 16.20
N PHE A 347 -16.17 8.27 15.50
CA PHE A 347 -17.04 9.21 14.75
C PHE A 347 -16.31 10.13 13.76
N SER A 348 -15.09 9.78 13.35
CA SER A 348 -14.23 10.66 12.55
C SER A 348 -13.50 9.92 11.44
N SER A 349 -13.13 8.66 11.66
CA SER A 349 -12.44 7.86 10.66
C SER A 349 -13.40 7.34 9.59
N LEU A 350 -13.09 7.65 8.33
CA LEU A 350 -13.78 7.12 7.17
C LEU A 350 -13.66 5.59 7.09
N CYS A 351 -14.79 4.94 6.80
CA CYS A 351 -14.89 3.49 6.66
C CYS A 351 -16.00 3.13 5.67
N GLY A 352 -16.10 1.87 5.28
CA GLY A 352 -17.18 1.46 4.39
C GLY A 352 -17.26 -0.04 4.13
N PRO A 353 -17.98 -0.44 3.06
CA PRO A 353 -18.17 -1.83 2.75
C PRO A 353 -16.88 -2.47 2.22
N VAL A 354 -16.67 -3.72 2.58
CA VAL A 354 -15.60 -4.59 2.06
C VAL A 354 -16.08 -5.31 0.81
N ILE A 355 -15.23 -5.36 -0.21
CA ILE A 355 -15.39 -6.13 -1.44
C ILE A 355 -14.31 -7.19 -1.55
N ASP A 356 -14.73 -8.38 -1.96
CA ASP A 356 -13.86 -9.53 -2.12
C ASP A 356 -14.50 -10.60 -3.02
N ASP A 357 -13.74 -11.63 -3.38
CA ASP A 357 -14.13 -12.76 -4.21
C ASP A 357 -14.83 -12.36 -5.52
N VAL A 358 -14.28 -11.37 -6.21
CA VAL A 358 -14.83 -10.85 -7.46
C VAL A 358 -14.53 -11.80 -8.61
N LYS A 359 -15.58 -12.37 -9.19
CA LYS A 359 -15.52 -13.32 -10.31
C LYS A 359 -16.36 -12.84 -11.47
N LEU A 360 -15.78 -12.86 -12.66
CA LEU A 360 -16.48 -12.62 -13.92
C LEU A 360 -16.36 -13.86 -14.80
N LEU A 361 -17.50 -14.52 -15.04
CA LEU A 361 -17.57 -15.78 -15.76
C LEU A 361 -18.44 -15.64 -17.02
N GLY A 362 -17.93 -16.13 -18.14
CA GLY A 362 -18.71 -16.25 -19.37
C GLY A 362 -19.65 -17.45 -19.28
N VAL A 363 -20.94 -17.23 -19.49
CA VAL A 363 -21.94 -18.29 -19.49
C VAL A 363 -21.79 -19.08 -20.78
N ARG A 364 -21.61 -20.40 -20.68
CA ARG A 364 -21.77 -21.29 -21.84
C ARG A 364 -23.27 -21.35 -22.14
N LYS A 365 -23.65 -21.22 -23.42
CA LYS A 365 -25.06 -21.28 -23.83
C LYS A 365 -25.74 -22.49 -23.14
N PRO A 366 -26.92 -22.32 -22.51
CA PRO A 366 -27.72 -23.46 -22.10
C PRO A 366 -28.09 -24.33 -23.31
#